data_AF-A0A966DB70-F1
#
_entry.id   AF-A0A966DB70-F1
#
_cell.length_a   1.000
_cell.length_b   1.000
_cell.length_c   1.000
_cell.angle_alpha   90.00
_cell.angle_beta   90.00
_cell.angle_gamma   90.00
#
_symmetry.space_group_name_H-M   'P 1'
#
loop_
_entity.id
_entity.type
_entity.pdbx_description
1 polymer ?
#
loop_
_entity_poly.entity_id
_entity_poly.type
_entity_poly.pdbx_seq_one_letter_code
_entity_poly.pdbx_strand_id
1 'polypeptide(L)'
;MNLIEGFVRDEIFVDFGSEIMYGSDQQNVNYSSRFPTVEFQLMATFGLSQIADRIRKDAGFKPMHPMDEFTDDTCDNEGWYDFYIGLNGFAENHMDSCIEFYVVNADSEDNESRYFIDLTAEEQSTIYARLDEQCKRYLGKNCEELLAEADKLLKEESS
;
A
#
# COMPACT_ATOMS: atom_id res chain seq x y z
N MET A 1 8.78 17.53 -13.49
CA MET A 1 7.83 16.45 -13.24
C MET A 1 8.23 15.28 -14.08
N ASN A 2 8.89 14.29 -13.48
CA ASN A 2 9.21 13.03 -14.16
C ASN A 2 7.93 12.15 -14.25
N LEU A 3 7.98 11.07 -15.02
CA LEU A 3 6.82 10.18 -15.22
C LEU A 3 6.33 9.57 -13.89
N ILE A 4 7.27 9.27 -12.98
CA ILE A 4 7.02 8.68 -11.67
C ILE A 4 6.27 9.65 -10.75
N GLU A 5 6.72 10.90 -10.66
CA GLU A 5 6.05 11.99 -9.92
C GLU A 5 4.63 12.23 -10.46
N GLY A 6 4.44 12.10 -11.78
CA GLY A 6 3.11 12.16 -12.40
C GLY A 6 2.21 11.03 -11.93
N PHE A 7 2.68 9.78 -12.05
CA PHE A 7 1.94 8.60 -11.60
C PHE A 7 1.61 8.68 -10.10
N VAL A 8 2.60 8.96 -9.25
CA VAL A 8 2.40 9.03 -7.80
C VAL A 8 1.38 10.10 -7.43
N ARG A 9 1.44 11.28 -8.06
CA ARG A 9 0.48 12.35 -7.79
C ARG A 9 -0.95 11.97 -8.19
N ASP A 10 -1.09 11.27 -9.30
CA ASP A 10 -2.39 11.00 -9.95
C ASP A 10 -3.01 9.66 -9.52
N GLU A 11 -2.24 8.75 -8.91
CA GLU A 11 -2.68 7.39 -8.59
C GLU A 11 -2.50 7.00 -7.11
N ILE A 12 -1.69 7.72 -6.32
CA ILE A 12 -1.48 7.41 -4.90
C ILE A 12 -2.28 8.35 -4.00
N PHE A 13 -3.40 7.83 -3.49
CA PHE A 13 -4.28 8.53 -2.58
C PHE A 13 -4.60 7.66 -1.37
N VAL A 14 -4.43 8.21 -0.18
CA VAL A 14 -4.86 7.55 1.07
C VAL A 14 -6.38 7.61 1.16
N ASP A 15 -7.01 6.48 1.46
CA ASP A 15 -8.42 6.45 1.83
C ASP A 15 -8.57 6.87 3.31
N PHE A 16 -8.74 8.17 3.55
CA PHE A 16 -9.01 8.69 4.90
C PHE A 16 -10.43 8.37 5.41
N GLY A 17 -11.27 7.69 4.62
CA GLY A 17 -12.49 7.04 5.10
C GLY A 17 -12.21 5.75 5.87
N SER A 18 -11.05 5.14 5.65
CA SER A 18 -10.57 3.94 6.33
C SER A 18 -9.73 4.27 7.56
N GLU A 19 -9.59 3.28 8.44
CA GLU A 19 -8.76 3.38 9.64
C GLU A 19 -7.27 3.36 9.29
N ILE A 20 -6.48 4.21 9.95
CA ILE A 20 -5.02 4.16 9.90
C ILE A 20 -4.56 3.09 10.89
N MET A 21 -3.82 2.10 10.41
CA MET A 21 -3.42 0.96 11.21
C MET A 21 -2.06 1.22 11.84
N TYR A 22 -2.02 1.34 13.18
CA TYR A 22 -0.80 1.47 13.96
C TYR A 22 -0.37 0.08 14.42
N GLY A 23 0.92 -0.23 14.27
CA GLY A 23 1.43 -1.55 14.60
C GLY A 23 2.90 -1.56 14.98
N SER A 24 3.44 -2.77 15.03
CA SER A 24 4.88 -2.99 15.16
C SER A 24 5.29 -4.23 14.41
N ASP A 25 6.53 -4.22 13.91
CA ASP A 25 7.16 -5.38 13.28
C ASP A 25 8.56 -5.59 13.88
N GLN A 26 9.22 -6.69 13.52
CA GLN A 26 10.48 -7.14 14.08
C GLN A 26 11.55 -7.35 13.00
N GLN A 27 12.77 -6.90 13.27
CA GLN A 27 13.88 -7.03 12.31
C GLN A 27 14.38 -8.48 12.16
N ASN A 28 14.31 -9.26 13.24
CA ASN A 28 14.85 -10.62 13.27
C ASN A 28 14.01 -11.52 14.18
N VAL A 29 13.72 -12.73 13.69
CA VAL A 29 12.98 -13.77 14.44
C VAL A 29 13.72 -14.18 15.74
N ASN A 30 15.05 -14.12 15.72
CA ASN A 30 15.89 -14.61 16.83
C ASN A 30 16.30 -13.52 17.84
N TYR A 31 16.19 -12.24 17.47
CA TYR A 31 16.55 -11.10 18.30
C TYR A 31 15.55 -9.99 18.03
N SER A 32 14.45 -9.99 18.79
CA SER A 32 13.31 -9.11 18.57
C SER A 32 13.65 -7.67 18.96
N SER A 33 14.30 -6.93 18.07
CA SER A 33 14.17 -5.49 18.05
C SER A 33 12.90 -5.17 17.28
N ARG A 34 11.86 -4.72 18.00
CA ARG A 34 10.64 -4.23 17.39
C ARG A 34 10.79 -2.79 16.94
N PHE A 35 10.10 -2.42 15.87
CA PHE A 35 10.00 -1.05 15.39
C PHE A 35 8.54 -0.71 15.10
N PRO A 36 8.15 0.56 15.22
CA PRO A 36 6.78 0.99 14.95
C PRO A 36 6.47 0.93 13.45
N THR A 37 5.22 0.63 13.13
CA THR A 37 4.68 0.68 11.77
C THR A 37 3.38 1.49 11.72
N VAL A 38 3.14 2.13 10.58
CA VAL A 38 1.88 2.83 10.27
C VAL A 38 1.48 2.41 8.86
N GLU A 39 0.31 1.82 8.71
CA GLU A 39 -0.19 1.37 7.41
C GLU A 39 -1.45 2.15 7.00
N PHE A 40 -1.50 2.49 5.72
CA PHE A 40 -2.61 3.20 5.10
C PHE A 40 -3.26 2.32 4.05
N GLN A 41 -4.60 2.29 4.04
CA GLN A 41 -5.32 1.85 2.86
C GLN A 41 -5.26 2.94 1.78
N LEU A 42 -5.02 2.54 0.54
CA LEU A 42 -5.03 3.42 -0.62
C LEU A 42 -6.35 3.27 -1.38
N MET A 43 -6.79 4.36 -2.01
CA MET A 43 -7.88 4.30 -2.98
C MET A 43 -7.46 3.41 -4.16
N ALA A 44 -8.35 2.51 -4.60
CA ALA A 44 -8.17 1.70 -5.80
C ALA A 44 -8.31 2.55 -7.07
N THR A 45 -7.28 3.35 -7.35
CA THR A 45 -7.21 4.21 -8.52
C THR A 45 -7.06 3.39 -9.80
N PHE A 46 -7.35 4.01 -10.94
CA PHE A 46 -7.30 3.30 -12.23
C PHE A 46 -5.90 2.79 -12.53
N GLY A 47 -4.86 3.58 -12.27
CA GLY A 47 -3.47 3.20 -12.48
C GLY A 47 -3.02 2.08 -11.56
N LEU A 48 -3.41 2.10 -10.26
CA LEU A 48 -3.11 1.00 -9.34
C LEU A 48 -3.82 -0.29 -9.76
N SER A 49 -5.10 -0.21 -10.11
CA SER A 49 -5.88 -1.35 -10.58
C SER A 49 -5.31 -1.96 -11.86
N GLN A 50 -4.83 -1.15 -12.81
CA GLN A 50 -4.17 -1.66 -14.02
C GLN A 50 -2.87 -2.40 -13.73
N ILE A 51 -2.08 -1.95 -12.76
CA ILE A 51 -0.86 -2.64 -12.34
C ILE A 51 -1.23 -3.97 -11.66
N ALA A 52 -2.23 -3.96 -10.78
CA ALA A 52 -2.74 -5.17 -10.12
C ALA A 52 -3.28 -6.19 -11.13
N ASP A 53 -4.04 -5.75 -12.13
CA ASP A 53 -4.55 -6.60 -13.22
C ASP A 53 -3.41 -7.24 -14.02
N ARG A 54 -2.35 -6.48 -14.31
CA ARG A 54 -1.14 -7.01 -14.97
C ARG A 54 -0.47 -8.09 -14.13
N ILE A 55 -0.30 -7.86 -12.82
CA ILE A 55 0.31 -8.82 -11.90
C ILE A 55 -0.53 -10.10 -11.80
N ARG A 56 -1.86 -9.98 -11.67
CA ARG A 56 -2.76 -11.14 -11.65
C ARG A 56 -2.73 -11.92 -12.96
N LYS A 57 -2.73 -11.23 -14.10
CA LYS A 57 -2.58 -11.86 -15.42
C LYS A 57 -1.28 -12.64 -15.52
N ASP A 58 -0.17 -12.06 -15.09
CA ASP A 58 1.14 -12.71 -15.11
C ASP A 58 1.20 -13.92 -14.16
N ALA A 59 0.40 -13.92 -13.09
CA ALA A 59 0.19 -15.07 -12.20
C ALA A 59 -0.80 -16.12 -12.75
N GLY A 60 -1.43 -15.88 -13.91
CA GLY A 60 -2.34 -16.80 -14.58
C GLY A 60 -3.82 -16.61 -14.24
N PHE A 61 -4.18 -15.56 -13.51
CA PHE A 61 -5.56 -15.23 -13.17
C PHE A 61 -6.15 -14.24 -14.17
N LYS A 62 -7.47 -14.14 -14.21
CA LYS A 62 -8.14 -13.15 -15.06
C LYS A 62 -8.05 -11.77 -14.39
N PRO A 63 -7.79 -10.70 -15.16
CA PRO A 63 -7.87 -9.35 -14.62
C PRO A 63 -9.32 -9.00 -14.25
N MET A 64 -9.49 -8.04 -13.35
CA MET A 64 -10.80 -7.48 -12.98
C MET A 64 -11.29 -6.46 -14.01
N HIS A 65 -10.36 -5.78 -14.68
CA HIS A 65 -10.68 -4.78 -15.69
C HIS A 65 -10.21 -5.22 -17.10
N PRO A 66 -10.84 -4.71 -18.16
CA PRO A 66 -10.44 -5.01 -19.53
C PRO A 66 -8.99 -4.59 -19.82
N MET A 67 -8.21 -5.53 -20.33
CA MET A 67 -6.84 -5.28 -20.78
C MET A 67 -6.38 -6.35 -21.78
N ASP A 68 -5.56 -5.95 -22.75
CA ASP A 68 -5.02 -6.83 -23.78
C ASP A 68 -6.13 -7.67 -24.49
N GLU A 69 -6.12 -9.00 -24.33
CA GLU A 69 -7.14 -9.94 -24.83
C GLU A 69 -8.41 -10.04 -23.98
N PHE A 70 -8.40 -9.46 -22.77
CA PHE A 70 -9.53 -9.48 -21.85
C PHE A 70 -10.47 -8.31 -22.13
N THR A 71 -11.72 -8.67 -22.40
CA THR A 71 -12.88 -7.77 -22.55
C THR A 71 -13.77 -7.83 -21.31
N ASP A 72 -14.72 -6.90 -21.22
CA ASP A 72 -15.72 -6.87 -20.15
C ASP A 72 -16.37 -8.25 -19.92
N ASP A 73 -16.65 -9.05 -20.97
CA ASP A 73 -17.31 -10.35 -20.80
C ASP A 73 -16.39 -11.49 -20.30
N THR A 74 -15.08 -11.23 -20.23
CA THR A 74 -14.07 -12.24 -19.94
C THR A 74 -13.26 -11.95 -18.66
N CYS A 75 -13.42 -10.77 -18.10
CA CYS A 75 -12.82 -10.33 -16.85
C CYS A 75 -13.57 -10.86 -15.62
N ASP A 76 -12.90 -10.76 -14.47
CA ASP A 76 -13.44 -11.03 -13.15
C ASP A 76 -14.11 -9.76 -12.57
N ASN A 77 -15.12 -9.24 -13.27
CA ASN A 77 -15.66 -7.88 -13.01
C ASN A 77 -16.33 -7.68 -11.65
N GLU A 78 -16.69 -8.75 -10.94
CA GLU A 78 -17.33 -8.66 -9.62
C GLU A 78 -16.31 -8.42 -8.50
N GLY A 79 -15.01 -8.49 -8.81
CA GLY A 79 -13.94 -8.29 -7.85
C GLY A 79 -13.45 -6.85 -7.73
N TRP A 80 -12.71 -6.58 -6.66
CA TRP A 80 -11.91 -5.37 -6.50
C TRP A 80 -10.59 -5.65 -5.77
N TYR A 81 -9.73 -4.62 -5.68
CA TYR A 81 -8.46 -4.67 -4.98
C TYR A 81 -8.47 -3.76 -3.75
N ASP A 82 -8.00 -4.29 -2.62
CA ASP A 82 -7.67 -3.48 -1.45
C ASP A 82 -6.16 -3.25 -1.41
N PHE A 83 -5.74 -1.99 -1.57
CA PHE A 83 -4.33 -1.59 -1.61
C PHE A 83 -3.87 -1.04 -0.27
N TYR A 84 -2.65 -1.37 0.14
CA TYR A 84 -2.04 -0.94 1.38
C TYR A 84 -0.61 -0.48 1.17
N ILE A 85 -0.20 0.54 1.93
CA ILE A 85 1.18 0.98 1.97
C ILE A 85 1.57 1.36 3.38
N GLY A 86 2.75 0.90 3.81
CA GLY A 86 3.24 1.13 5.15
C GLY A 86 4.43 2.08 5.24
N LEU A 87 4.51 2.70 6.41
CA LEU A 87 5.67 3.36 6.95
C LEU A 87 6.26 2.49 8.05
N ASN A 88 7.59 2.51 8.19
CA ASN A 88 8.27 1.80 9.25
C ASN A 88 9.37 2.62 9.91
N GLY A 89 9.53 2.44 11.23
CA GLY A 89 10.56 3.10 12.02
C GLY A 89 11.97 2.51 11.86
N PHE A 90 12.16 1.52 10.99
CA PHE A 90 13.45 0.84 10.81
C PHE A 90 14.25 1.36 9.62
N ALA A 91 13.61 1.50 8.46
CA ALA A 91 14.23 1.98 7.23
C ALA A 91 14.55 3.47 7.35
N GLU A 92 15.70 3.90 6.81
CA GLU A 92 16.13 5.30 6.85
C GLU A 92 15.17 6.25 6.13
N ASN A 93 14.49 5.76 5.09
CA ASN A 93 13.48 6.51 4.34
C ASN A 93 12.06 6.31 4.89
N HIS A 94 11.90 5.56 5.98
CA HIS A 94 10.64 5.29 6.67
C HIS A 94 9.53 4.66 5.83
N MET A 95 9.84 4.13 4.65
CA MET A 95 8.87 3.52 3.74
C MET A 95 9.06 2.02 3.67
N ASP A 96 7.96 1.31 3.48
CA ASP A 96 8.00 -0.07 3.03
C ASP A 96 8.49 -0.17 1.58
N SER A 97 9.00 -1.34 1.21
CA SER A 97 9.60 -1.56 -0.11
C SER A 97 8.59 -1.81 -1.22
N CYS A 98 7.30 -1.92 -0.90
CA CYS A 98 6.24 -2.29 -1.84
C CYS A 98 4.88 -1.70 -1.42
N ILE A 99 3.97 -1.59 -2.38
CA ILE A 99 2.53 -1.49 -2.11
C ILE A 99 1.98 -2.92 -2.08
N GLU A 100 1.32 -3.29 -1.00
CA GLU A 100 0.63 -4.57 -0.89
C GLU A 100 -0.78 -4.42 -1.46
N PHE A 101 -1.31 -5.47 -2.10
CA PHE A 101 -2.73 -5.51 -2.42
C PHE A 101 -3.33 -6.89 -2.28
N TYR A 102 -4.60 -6.92 -1.92
CA TYR A 102 -5.41 -8.11 -1.76
C TYR A 102 -6.47 -8.18 -2.85
N VAL A 103 -6.67 -9.37 -3.37
CA VAL A 103 -7.75 -9.67 -4.31
C VAL A 103 -9.02 -9.94 -3.52
N VAL A 104 -10.07 -9.17 -3.77
CA VAL A 104 -11.39 -9.42 -3.17
C VAL A 104 -12.33 -9.83 -4.29
N ASN A 105 -12.47 -11.14 -4.47
CA ASN A 105 -13.40 -11.74 -5.40
C ASN A 105 -13.71 -13.18 -4.99
N ALA A 106 -14.86 -13.39 -4.33
CA ALA A 106 -15.24 -14.70 -3.81
C ALA A 106 -15.36 -15.81 -4.87
N ASP A 107 -15.55 -15.45 -6.14
CA ASP A 107 -15.67 -16.40 -7.25
C ASP A 107 -14.32 -16.73 -7.92
N SER A 108 -13.23 -16.06 -7.51
CA SER A 108 -11.88 -16.32 -8.01
C SER A 108 -11.08 -17.26 -7.11
N GLU A 109 -10.21 -18.07 -7.70
CA GLU A 109 -9.31 -18.97 -6.96
C GLU A 109 -8.26 -18.22 -6.13
N ASP A 110 -7.92 -17.00 -6.52
CA ASP A 110 -6.98 -16.12 -5.81
C ASP A 110 -7.67 -15.14 -4.85
N ASN A 111 -8.94 -15.37 -4.49
CA ASN A 111 -9.58 -14.58 -3.44
C ASN A 111 -8.72 -14.51 -2.16
N GLU A 112 -8.63 -13.33 -1.56
CA GLU A 112 -7.81 -13.02 -0.39
C GLU A 112 -6.30 -13.26 -0.57
N SER A 113 -5.85 -13.57 -1.79
CA SER A 113 -4.42 -13.68 -2.08
C SER A 113 -3.78 -12.30 -2.04
N ARG A 114 -2.58 -12.26 -1.47
CA ARG A 114 -1.76 -11.05 -1.35
C ARG A 114 -0.71 -11.00 -2.46
N TYR A 115 -0.59 -9.84 -3.06
CA TYR A 115 0.39 -9.51 -4.08
C TYR A 115 1.12 -8.20 -3.74
N PHE A 116 2.20 -7.92 -4.46
CA PHE A 116 3.10 -6.80 -4.17
C PHE A 116 3.43 -6.04 -5.45
N ILE A 117 3.45 -4.71 -5.34
CA ILE A 117 4.03 -3.81 -6.34
C ILE A 117 5.34 -3.30 -5.74
N ASP A 118 6.47 -3.83 -6.20
CA ASP A 118 7.79 -3.44 -5.73
C ASP A 118 8.09 -1.98 -6.07
N LEU A 119 8.64 -1.26 -5.09
CA LEU A 119 9.02 0.14 -5.24
C LEU A 119 10.54 0.28 -5.26
N THR A 120 11.03 1.03 -6.24
CA THR A 120 12.40 1.55 -6.24
C THR A 120 12.59 2.60 -5.16
N ALA A 121 13.85 2.89 -4.81
CA ALA A 121 14.16 3.93 -3.82
C ALA A 121 13.65 5.34 -4.23
N GLU A 122 13.61 5.63 -5.53
CA GLU A 122 13.07 6.91 -6.05
C GLU A 122 11.54 6.97 -5.88
N GLU A 123 10.84 5.87 -6.17
CA GLU A 123 9.39 5.75 -5.97
C GLU A 123 9.03 5.85 -4.48
N GLN A 124 9.77 5.17 -3.60
CA GLN A 124 9.59 5.27 -2.15
C GLN A 124 9.69 6.73 -1.67
N SER A 125 10.71 7.47 -2.11
CA SER A 125 10.87 8.88 -1.72
C SER A 125 9.72 9.76 -2.23
N THR A 126 9.27 9.52 -3.47
CA THR A 126 8.18 10.28 -4.10
C THR A 126 6.84 9.98 -3.42
N ILE A 127 6.58 8.72 -3.12
CA ILE A 127 5.37 8.27 -2.41
C ILE A 127 5.37 8.79 -0.98
N TYR A 128 6.49 8.73 -0.26
CA TYR A 128 6.59 9.31 1.09
C TYR A 128 6.17 10.78 1.11
N ALA A 129 6.73 11.60 0.20
CA ALA A 129 6.38 13.02 0.10
C ALA A 129 4.88 13.22 -0.18
N ARG A 130 4.29 12.33 -0.99
CA ARG A 130 2.86 12.34 -1.31
C ARG A 130 1.98 11.93 -0.14
N LEU A 131 2.37 10.92 0.63
CA LEU A 131 1.68 10.51 1.86
C LEU A 131 1.75 11.62 2.91
N ASP A 132 2.92 12.23 3.08
CA ASP A 132 3.15 13.30 4.03
C ASP A 132 2.31 14.55 3.73
N GLU A 133 2.23 14.95 2.45
CA GLU A 133 1.35 16.04 2.00
C GLU A 133 -0.12 15.75 2.34
N GLN A 134 -0.57 14.52 2.07
CA GLN A 134 -1.95 14.10 2.31
C GLN A 134 -2.26 14.04 3.81
N CYS A 135 -1.39 13.44 4.61
CA CYS A 135 -1.55 13.39 6.07
C CYS A 135 -1.62 14.79 6.67
N LYS A 136 -0.73 15.70 6.26
CA LYS A 136 -0.76 17.11 6.72
C LYS A 136 -2.08 17.79 6.39
N ARG A 137 -2.61 17.53 5.19
CA ARG A 137 -3.84 18.15 4.71
C ARG A 137 -5.10 17.62 5.42
N TYR A 138 -5.20 16.31 5.62
CA TYR A 138 -6.43 15.67 6.07
C TYR A 138 -6.43 15.31 7.57
N LEU A 139 -5.27 15.06 8.16
CA LEU A 139 -5.14 14.72 9.59
C LEU A 139 -4.53 15.84 10.42
N GLY A 140 -3.90 16.83 9.79
CA GLY A 140 -3.12 17.86 10.48
C GLY A 140 -1.84 17.33 11.12
N LYS A 141 -1.39 16.13 10.72
CA LYS A 141 -0.16 15.47 11.18
C LYS A 141 0.69 15.06 9.99
N ASN A 142 2.00 15.08 10.15
CA ASN A 142 2.95 14.59 9.17
C ASN A 142 3.27 13.09 9.38
N CYS A 143 3.94 12.45 8.42
CA CYS A 143 4.25 11.02 8.51
C CYS A 143 5.16 10.67 9.71
N GLU A 144 6.11 11.54 10.07
CA GLU A 144 6.96 11.34 11.25
C GLU A 144 6.17 11.40 12.56
N GLU A 145 5.17 12.29 12.66
CA GLU A 145 4.29 12.40 13.83
C GLU A 145 3.46 11.13 14.01
N LEU A 146 2.97 10.54 12.92
CA LEU A 146 2.24 9.27 12.96
C LEU A 146 3.15 8.12 13.42
N LEU A 147 4.38 8.04 12.90
CA LEU A 147 5.37 7.06 13.35
C LEU A 147 5.77 7.26 14.82
N ALA A 148 5.88 8.50 15.28
CA ALA A 148 6.16 8.81 16.68
C ALA A 148 4.99 8.44 17.60
N GLU A 149 3.75 8.48 17.12
CA GLU A 149 2.58 7.95 17.83
C GLU A 149 2.61 6.43 17.90
N ALA A 150 2.91 5.74 16.79
CA ALA A 150 3.13 4.30 16.76
C ALA A 150 4.23 3.86 17.75
N ASP A 151 5.35 4.60 17.82
CA ASP A 151 6.44 4.32 18.76
C ASP A 151 6.02 4.47 20.23
N LYS A 152 5.18 5.46 20.55
CA LYS A 152 4.63 5.62 21.90
C LYS A 152 3.74 4.44 22.27
N LEU A 153 2.83 4.04 21.37
CA LEU A 153 1.95 2.89 21.58
C LEU A 153 2.77 1.61 21.80
N LEU A 154 3.78 1.37 20.98
CA LEU A 154 4.67 0.22 21.10
C LEU A 154 5.38 0.17 22.48
N LYS A 155 5.83 1.32 22.98
CA LYS A 155 6.47 1.43 24.30
C LYS A 155 5.49 1.20 25.46
N GLU A 156 4.25 1.66 25.31
CA GLU A 156 3.19 1.44 26.30
C GLU A 156 2.77 -0.04 26.37
N GLU A 157 2.68 -0.73 25.24
CA GLU A 157 2.38 -2.17 25.19
C GLU A 157 3.50 -3.06 25.75
N SER A 158 4.73 -2.56 25.74
CA SER A 158 5.91 -3.28 26.23
C SER A 158 6.24 -3.01 27.71
N SER A 159 5.46 -2.18 28.39
CA SER A 159 5.65 -1.76 29.80
C SER A 159 4.76 -2.53 30.76
#